data_AF-A0A2N6BIH8-F1
#
_entry.id   AF-A0A2N6BIH8-F1
#
_cell.length_a   1.000
_cell.length_b   1.000
_cell.length_c   1.000
_cell.angle_alpha   90.00
_cell.angle_beta   90.00
_cell.angle_gamma   90.00
#
_symmetry.space_group_name_H-M   'P 1'
#
loop_
_entity.id
_entity.type
_entity.pdbx_description
1 polymer ?
#
loop_
_entity_poly.entity_id
_entity_poly.type
_entity_poly.pdbx_seq_one_letter_code
_entity_poly.pdbx_strand_id
1 'polypeptide(L)'
;MEDRALESRVVLFGAYIALVGALLTGGQAAYITLTGGELCISDGCALVGQLTRIPPFWFNLLGCGLFLTVALVSFTLYRTGLTGVKSILHLLLTAALAAEGVLFTYQYFVASAWCPYCLILLALIIALNLILLGRGALFGFAAFAASATIFSLLTFAPFNKDLSDGTYAVKNSEGGMELTLLFDEDCPHCREVEEAILPLDGCTLYFNPVSPVTRELFPGLEKRPVYDYRVNFSAASLMGFDRIPILIAKKDTGREIVTGTSNIIDFVEAMCGGEEPMLDFGGGGGGFSGGASPAGGLFTPPDDEGCGLVADPDCVE
;
A
#
# COMPACT_ATOMS: atom_id res chain seq x y z
N MET A 1 30.07 27.48 35.16
CA MET A 1 29.82 28.30 33.95
C MET A 1 29.95 27.47 32.68
N GLU A 2 30.91 26.56 32.61
CA GLU A 2 31.13 25.65 31.46
C GLU A 2 29.92 24.76 31.14
N ASP A 3 29.27 24.17 32.15
CA ASP A 3 28.09 23.31 31.95
C ASP A 3 26.89 24.04 31.31
N ARG A 4 26.64 25.30 31.69
CA ARG A 4 25.55 26.09 31.07
C ARG A 4 25.86 26.44 29.62
N ALA A 5 27.12 26.74 29.30
CA ALA A 5 27.51 27.06 27.93
C ALA A 5 27.40 25.82 27.02
N LEU A 6 27.73 24.63 27.55
CA LEU A 6 27.54 23.37 26.85
C LEU A 6 26.06 23.05 26.65
N GLU A 7 25.22 23.18 27.68
CA GLU A 7 23.77 22.95 27.59
C GLU A 7 23.11 23.89 26.57
N SER A 8 23.48 25.18 26.57
CA SER A 8 22.98 26.14 25.58
C SER A 8 23.40 25.78 24.14
N ARG A 9 24.63 25.28 23.92
CA ARG A 9 25.08 24.85 22.59
C ARG A 9 24.32 23.61 22.10
N VAL A 10 24.03 22.67 22.99
CA VAL A 10 23.26 21.46 22.69
C VAL A 10 21.83 21.81 22.28
N VAL A 11 21.17 22.70 23.01
CA VAL A 11 19.80 23.15 22.68
C VAL A 11 19.77 23.86 21.32
N LEU A 12 20.76 24.72 21.04
CA LEU A 12 20.87 25.39 19.75
C LEU A 12 21.11 24.40 18.60
N PHE A 13 21.96 23.39 18.81
CA PHE A 13 22.19 22.33 17.84
C PHE A 13 20.91 21.53 17.54
N GLY A 14 20.14 21.17 18.56
CA GLY A 14 18.83 20.53 18.39
C GLY A 14 17.85 21.40 17.61
N ALA A 15 17.86 22.73 17.79
CA ALA A 15 17.03 23.64 17.00
C ALA A 15 17.40 23.59 15.50
N TYR A 16 18.69 23.49 15.15
CA TYR A 16 19.10 23.32 13.76
C TYR A 16 18.67 21.99 13.15
N ILE A 17 18.75 20.88 13.90
CA ILE A 17 18.24 19.58 13.44
C ILE A 17 16.73 19.67 13.19
N ALA A 18 15.99 20.32 14.08
CA ALA A 18 14.55 20.52 13.90
C ALA A 18 14.24 21.36 12.66
N LEU A 19 15.03 22.41 12.37
CA LEU A 19 14.89 23.18 11.13
C LEU A 19 15.15 22.33 9.88
N VAL A 20 16.12 21.43 9.91
CA VAL A 20 16.34 20.47 8.79
C VAL A 20 15.11 19.58 8.60
N GLY A 21 14.53 19.04 9.68
CA GLY A 21 13.29 18.27 9.62
C GLY A 21 12.11 19.07 9.04
N ALA A 22 11.98 20.34 9.41
CA ALA A 22 10.97 21.24 8.87
C ALA A 22 11.17 21.51 7.37
N LEU A 23 12.41 21.71 6.93
CA LEU A 23 12.73 21.90 5.51
C LEU A 23 12.46 20.64 4.69
N LEU A 24 12.77 19.46 5.23
CA LEU A 24 12.50 18.19 4.55
C LEU A 24 11.00 17.96 4.37
N THR A 25 10.24 18.06 5.47
CA THR A 25 8.78 17.83 5.45
C THR A 25 8.03 18.94 4.69
N GLY A 26 8.41 20.20 4.87
CA GLY A 26 7.87 21.32 4.09
C GLY A 26 8.23 21.25 2.61
N GLY A 27 9.46 20.84 2.29
CA GLY A 27 9.92 20.61 0.92
C GLY A 27 9.12 19.49 0.23
N GLN A 28 8.88 18.38 0.93
CA GLN A 28 8.03 17.29 0.44
C GLN A 28 6.59 17.77 0.19
N ALA A 29 6.00 18.52 1.13
CA ALA A 29 4.65 19.07 0.96
C ALA A 29 4.56 20.01 -0.26
N ALA A 30 5.55 20.89 -0.43
CA ALA A 30 5.62 21.79 -1.59
C ALA A 30 5.82 21.03 -2.90
N TYR A 31 6.64 19.98 -2.90
CA TYR A 31 6.84 19.12 -4.07
C TYR A 31 5.54 18.43 -4.52
N ILE A 32 4.78 17.89 -3.55
CA ILE A 32 3.49 17.25 -3.80
C ILE A 32 2.51 18.24 -4.45
N THR A 33 2.46 19.50 -4.00
CA THR A 33 1.57 20.50 -4.59
C THR A 33 1.96 20.93 -6.00
N LEU A 34 3.26 20.85 -6.34
CA LEU A 34 3.77 21.27 -7.65
C LEU A 34 3.68 20.17 -8.71
N THR A 35 3.89 18.91 -8.31
CA THR A 35 3.97 17.78 -9.25
C THR A 35 2.76 16.86 -9.21
N GLY A 36 1.91 16.97 -8.17
CA GLY A 36 0.79 16.06 -7.94
C GLY A 36 1.20 14.68 -7.44
N GLY A 37 2.49 14.44 -7.18
CA GLY A 37 3.03 13.16 -6.75
C GLY A 37 4.05 13.28 -5.61
N GLU A 38 4.33 12.16 -4.96
CA GLU A 38 5.31 12.08 -3.87
C GLU A 38 6.73 11.83 -4.40
N LEU A 39 7.73 12.32 -3.66
CA LEU A 39 9.13 11.99 -3.89
C LEU A 39 9.43 10.57 -3.36
N CYS A 40 8.92 9.55 -4.07
CA CYS A 40 9.13 8.15 -3.71
C CYS A 40 10.45 7.66 -4.30
N ILE A 41 11.44 7.44 -3.42
CA ILE A 41 12.75 6.87 -3.79
C ILE A 41 12.65 5.33 -3.89
N SER A 42 11.63 4.72 -3.28
CA SER A 42 11.36 3.28 -3.33
C SER A 42 9.87 2.97 -3.44
N ASP A 43 9.56 1.78 -3.94
CA ASP A 43 8.19 1.24 -4.01
C ASP A 43 7.51 1.20 -2.63
N GLY A 44 8.32 1.03 -1.57
CA GLY A 44 7.84 1.05 -0.19
C GLY A 44 7.24 2.40 0.25
N CYS A 45 7.68 3.53 -0.33
CA CYS A 45 7.04 4.82 -0.02
C CYS A 45 5.70 4.99 -0.72
N ALA A 46 5.54 4.47 -1.95
CA ALA A 46 4.26 4.50 -2.65
C ALA A 46 3.21 3.64 -1.93
N LEU A 47 3.63 2.46 -1.45
CA LEU A 47 2.75 1.56 -0.69
C LEU A 47 2.32 2.19 0.64
N VAL A 48 3.26 2.77 1.41
CA VAL A 48 2.91 3.37 2.70
C VAL A 48 2.00 4.60 2.54
N GLY A 49 2.18 5.39 1.48
CA GLY A 49 1.35 6.57 1.20
C GLY A 49 -0.11 6.24 0.88
N GLN A 50 -0.35 5.17 0.12
CA GLN A 50 -1.71 4.74 -0.28
C GLN A 50 -2.50 4.08 0.86
N LEU A 51 -1.80 3.56 1.86
CA LEU A 51 -2.39 2.82 2.97
C LEU A 51 -2.90 3.72 4.11
N THR A 52 -2.54 5.01 4.07
CA THR A 52 -2.98 5.97 5.08
C THR A 52 -4.22 6.74 4.64
N ARG A 53 -5.22 6.82 5.53
CA ARG A 53 -6.46 7.59 5.27
C ARG A 53 -6.21 9.09 5.09
N ILE A 54 -5.15 9.62 5.70
CA ILE A 54 -4.80 11.03 5.62
C ILE A 54 -3.87 11.22 4.42
N PRO A 55 -4.18 12.12 3.47
CA PRO A 55 -3.34 12.34 2.31
C PRO A 55 -1.89 12.72 2.69
N PRO A 56 -0.90 12.29 1.90
CA PRO A 56 0.53 12.54 2.14
C PRO A 56 0.88 14.03 2.35
N PHE A 57 0.16 14.92 1.67
CA PHE A 57 0.29 16.37 1.85
C PHE A 57 0.06 16.80 3.30
N TRP A 58 -1.02 16.32 3.93
CA TRP A 58 -1.38 16.69 5.30
C TRP A 58 -0.41 16.11 6.32
N PHE A 59 0.06 14.88 6.12
CA PHE A 59 1.10 14.28 6.96
C PHE A 59 2.39 15.11 6.95
N ASN A 60 2.84 15.51 5.78
CA ASN A 60 4.04 16.34 5.64
C ASN A 60 3.85 17.75 6.24
N LEU A 61 2.66 18.33 6.12
CA LEU A 61 2.35 19.60 6.75
C LEU A 61 2.34 19.51 8.29
N LEU A 62 1.78 18.43 8.85
CA LEU A 62 1.80 18.16 10.29
C LEU A 62 3.24 17.96 10.79
N GLY A 63 4.06 17.20 10.07
CA GLY A 63 5.48 17.02 10.36
C GLY A 63 6.23 18.36 10.33
N CYS A 64 5.99 19.19 9.33
CA CYS A 64 6.58 20.53 9.22
C CYS A 64 6.18 21.41 10.42
N GLY A 65 4.89 21.44 10.78
CA GLY A 65 4.40 22.15 11.95
C GLY A 65 5.05 21.69 13.25
N LEU A 66 5.20 20.37 13.44
CA LEU A 66 5.89 19.79 14.59
C LEU A 66 7.35 20.25 14.67
N PHE A 67 8.11 20.07 13.58
CA PHE A 67 9.53 20.42 13.54
C PHE A 67 9.78 21.92 13.72
N LEU A 68 8.95 22.78 13.11
CA LEU A 68 9.00 24.23 13.35
C LEU A 68 8.70 24.58 14.81
N THR A 69 7.71 23.94 15.41
CA THR A 69 7.37 24.17 16.82
C THR A 69 8.52 23.74 17.72
N VAL A 70 9.14 22.58 17.48
CA VAL A 70 10.32 22.11 18.22
C VAL A 70 11.49 23.10 18.05
N ALA A 71 11.74 23.61 16.83
CA ALA A 71 12.79 24.59 16.58
C ALA A 71 12.55 25.90 17.36
N LEU A 72 11.32 26.43 17.33
CA LEU A 72 10.93 27.67 18.03
C LEU A 72 11.00 27.52 19.55
N VAL A 73 10.49 26.41 20.09
CA VAL A 73 10.55 26.10 21.54
C VAL A 73 12.00 25.92 21.98
N SER A 74 12.83 25.21 21.21
CA SER A 74 14.26 25.04 21.50
C SER A 74 15.01 26.38 21.47
N PHE A 75 14.73 27.23 20.48
CA PHE A 75 15.34 28.57 20.40
C PHE A 75 14.89 29.47 21.56
N THR A 76 13.62 29.37 21.97
CA THR A 76 13.09 30.10 23.13
C THR A 76 13.74 29.63 24.42
N LEU A 77 13.92 28.31 24.58
CA LEU A 77 14.64 27.71 25.71
C LEU A 77 16.09 28.19 25.76
N TYR A 78 16.77 28.25 24.61
CA TYR A 78 18.13 28.77 24.49
C TYR A 78 18.24 30.23 24.96
N ARG A 79 17.27 31.09 24.61
CA ARG A 79 17.31 32.52 25.00
C ARG A 79 16.88 32.79 26.43
N THR A 80 15.88 32.06 26.92
CA THR A 80 15.21 32.40 28.20
C THR A 80 15.59 31.49 29.35
N GLY A 81 16.03 30.25 29.08
CA GLY A 81 16.34 29.25 30.10
C GLY A 81 15.15 28.84 30.98
N LEU A 82 13.91 29.16 30.57
CA LEU A 82 12.71 28.92 31.37
C LEU A 82 12.39 27.42 31.47
N THR A 83 12.19 26.94 32.70
CA THR A 83 11.86 25.54 32.99
C THR A 83 10.54 25.09 32.37
N GLY A 84 9.54 25.98 32.28
CA GLY A 84 8.26 25.67 31.64
C GLY A 84 8.40 25.33 30.15
N VAL A 85 9.31 26.00 29.44
CA VAL A 85 9.59 25.75 28.01
C VAL A 85 10.23 24.37 27.83
N LYS A 86 11.09 23.95 28.77
CA LYS A 86 11.67 22.61 28.79
C LYS A 86 10.60 21.51 28.93
N SER A 87 9.58 21.72 29.77
CA SER A 87 8.47 20.77 29.91
C SER A 87 7.64 20.64 28.62
N ILE A 88 7.38 21.75 27.93
CA ILE A 88 6.69 21.73 26.62
C ILE A 88 7.51 20.95 25.60
N LEU A 89 8.83 21.18 25.54
CA LEU A 89 9.73 20.46 24.65
C LEU A 89 9.73 18.95 24.92
N HIS A 90 9.76 18.56 26.19
CA HIS A 90 9.64 17.17 26.61
C HIS A 90 8.34 16.53 26.13
N LEU A 91 7.20 17.21 26.32
CA LEU A 91 5.89 16.72 25.91
C LEU A 91 5.84 16.52 24.39
N LEU A 92 6.26 17.53 23.62
CA LEU A 92 6.25 17.48 22.15
C LEU A 92 7.10 16.34 21.60
N LEU A 93 8.33 16.18 22.09
CA LEU A 93 9.25 15.16 21.58
C LEU A 93 8.87 13.74 22.01
N THR A 94 8.30 13.58 23.21
CA THR A 94 7.76 12.29 23.66
C THR A 94 6.54 11.90 22.84
N ALA A 95 5.61 12.83 22.59
CA ALA A 95 4.44 12.59 21.76
C ALA A 95 4.82 12.27 20.30
N ALA A 96 5.81 13.00 19.75
CA ALA A 96 6.34 12.74 18.43
C ALA A 96 6.94 11.34 18.31
N LEU A 97 7.76 10.92 19.27
CA LEU A 97 8.38 9.59 19.25
C LEU A 97 7.34 8.47 19.42
N ALA A 98 6.28 8.71 20.20
CA ALA A 98 5.16 7.78 20.30
C ALA A 98 4.40 7.64 18.97
N ALA A 99 4.12 8.75 18.30
CA ALA A 99 3.45 8.76 16.99
C ALA A 99 4.31 8.05 15.92
N GLU A 100 5.60 8.36 15.84
CA GLU A 100 6.55 7.67 14.96
C GLU A 100 6.68 6.18 15.32
N GLY A 101 6.51 5.81 16.60
CA GLY A 101 6.42 4.43 17.03
C GLY A 101 5.27 3.68 16.38
N VAL A 102 4.08 4.28 16.29
CA VAL A 102 2.92 3.70 15.60
C VAL A 102 3.19 3.58 14.10
N LEU A 103 3.76 4.63 13.47
CA LEU A 103 4.05 4.62 12.03
C LEU A 103 5.13 3.61 11.65
N PHE A 104 6.15 3.45 12.50
CA PHE A 104 7.19 2.44 12.32
C PHE A 104 6.62 1.03 12.44
N THR A 105 5.81 0.77 13.46
CA THR A 105 5.23 -0.56 13.68
C THR A 105 4.20 -0.91 12.61
N TYR A 106 3.49 0.08 12.08
CA TYR A 106 2.64 -0.09 10.91
C TYR A 106 3.44 -0.53 9.68
N GLN A 107 4.55 0.14 9.38
CA GLN A 107 5.42 -0.24 8.26
C GLN A 107 5.97 -1.66 8.40
N TYR A 108 6.31 -2.06 9.62
CA TYR A 108 6.86 -3.39 9.90
C TYR A 108 5.81 -4.51 9.86
N PHE A 109 4.70 -4.37 10.60
CA PHE A 109 3.71 -5.43 10.79
C PHE A 109 2.59 -5.45 9.76
N VAL A 110 2.22 -4.29 9.20
CA VAL A 110 1.03 -4.14 8.35
C VAL A 110 1.42 -3.94 6.89
N ALA A 111 2.20 -2.89 6.60
CA ALA A 111 2.57 -2.60 5.22
C ALA A 111 3.64 -3.56 4.66
N SER A 112 4.41 -4.21 5.54
CA SER A 112 5.56 -5.06 5.18
C SER A 112 6.53 -4.39 4.18
N ALA A 113 6.61 -3.07 4.24
CA ALA A 113 7.38 -2.25 3.31
C ALA A 113 8.05 -1.10 4.04
N TRP A 114 9.25 -0.77 3.60
CA TRP A 114 10.09 0.25 4.23
C TRP A 114 10.10 1.51 3.39
N CYS A 115 9.58 2.61 3.96
CA CYS A 115 9.73 3.92 3.33
C CYS A 115 10.97 4.64 3.90
N PRO A 116 12.08 4.78 3.12
CA PRO A 116 13.29 5.44 3.59
C PRO A 116 13.05 6.89 4.05
N TYR A 117 12.08 7.58 3.44
CA TYR A 117 11.69 8.92 3.86
C TYR A 117 11.15 8.93 5.30
N CYS A 118 10.19 8.06 5.63
CA CYS A 118 9.66 7.93 6.99
C CYS A 118 10.75 7.53 7.99
N LEU A 119 11.68 6.64 7.61
CA LEU A 119 12.80 6.24 8.48
C LEU A 119 13.76 7.41 8.76
N ILE A 120 13.98 8.31 7.80
CA ILE A 120 14.75 9.54 8.03
C ILE A 120 14.03 10.43 9.05
N LEU A 121 12.70 10.60 8.95
CA LEU A 121 11.94 11.39 9.91
C LEU A 121 12.00 10.78 11.32
N LEU A 122 11.82 9.46 11.44
CA LEU A 122 12.00 8.73 12.70
C LEU A 122 13.42 8.95 13.27
N ALA A 123 14.46 8.85 12.45
CA ALA A 123 15.83 9.06 12.89
C ALA A 123 16.07 10.48 13.41
N LEU A 124 15.46 11.50 12.77
CA LEU A 124 15.51 12.88 13.25
C LEU A 124 14.81 13.04 14.60
N ILE A 125 13.62 12.44 14.78
CA ILE A 125 12.89 12.49 16.05
C ILE A 125 13.66 11.77 17.17
N ILE A 126 14.27 10.62 16.89
CA ILE A 126 15.15 9.92 17.83
C ILE A 126 16.35 10.80 18.22
N ALA A 127 17.03 11.39 17.23
CA ALA A 127 18.16 12.28 17.48
C ALA A 127 17.77 13.47 18.34
N LEU A 128 16.63 14.12 18.06
CA LEU A 128 16.11 15.23 18.86
C LEU A 128 15.77 14.80 20.29
N ASN A 129 15.15 13.62 20.48
CA ASN A 129 14.89 13.09 21.81
C ASN A 129 16.19 12.86 22.61
N LEU A 130 17.20 12.24 21.99
CA LEU A 130 18.48 11.98 22.64
C LEU A 130 19.23 13.27 23.00
N ILE A 131 19.29 14.24 22.07
CA ILE A 131 20.04 15.49 22.22
C ILE A 131 19.35 16.43 23.22
N LEU A 132 18.03 16.58 23.14
CA LEU A 132 17.29 17.60 23.90
C LEU A 132 16.74 17.11 25.25
N LEU A 133 16.42 15.82 25.39
CA LEU A 133 15.86 15.26 26.64
C LEU A 133 16.88 14.44 27.44
N GLY A 134 17.91 13.87 26.79
CA GLY A 134 18.89 12.99 27.42
C GLY A 134 18.21 11.82 28.14
N ARG A 135 18.32 11.75 29.47
CA ARG A 135 17.64 10.71 30.29
C ARG A 135 16.11 10.74 30.16
N GLY A 136 15.52 11.88 29.84
CA GLY A 136 14.09 12.01 29.59
C GLY A 136 13.60 11.25 28.35
N ALA A 137 14.51 10.91 27.41
CA ALA A 137 14.17 10.15 26.21
C ALA A 137 13.66 8.74 26.54
N LEU A 138 13.97 8.20 27.73
CA LEU A 138 13.48 6.89 28.17
C LEU A 138 11.95 6.78 28.14
N PHE A 139 11.23 7.87 28.46
CA PHE A 139 9.77 7.87 28.38
C PHE A 139 9.26 7.76 26.94
N GLY A 140 9.92 8.46 26.00
CA GLY A 140 9.61 8.35 24.58
C GLY A 140 9.91 6.96 24.02
N PHE A 141 11.05 6.37 24.38
CA PHE A 141 11.38 5.00 23.99
C PHE A 141 10.42 3.97 24.61
N ALA A 142 9.98 4.18 25.86
CA ALA A 142 8.98 3.33 26.48
C ALA A 142 7.64 3.41 25.73
N ALA A 143 7.22 4.60 25.29
CA ALA A 143 6.02 4.76 24.47
C ALA A 143 6.15 4.08 23.09
N PHE A 144 7.31 4.22 22.43
CA PHE A 144 7.63 3.52 21.19
C PHE A 144 7.62 1.99 21.37
N ALA A 145 8.21 1.46 22.44
CA ALA A 145 8.20 0.03 22.74
C ALA A 145 6.78 -0.48 23.05
N ALA A 146 5.97 0.34 23.72
CA ALA A 146 4.58 0.01 23.99
C ALA A 146 3.77 -0.11 22.69
N SER A 147 3.94 0.81 21.73
CA SER A 147 3.27 0.68 20.41
C SER A 147 3.70 -0.58 19.68
N ALA A 148 5.00 -0.92 19.69
CA ALA A 148 5.50 -2.15 19.09
C ALA A 148 4.95 -3.42 19.75
N THR A 149 4.83 -3.41 21.07
CA THR A 149 4.26 -4.53 21.82
C THR A 149 2.78 -4.70 21.50
N ILE A 150 2.01 -3.62 21.48
CA ILE A 150 0.58 -3.66 21.13
C ILE A 150 0.40 -4.20 19.71
N PHE A 151 1.15 -3.68 18.73
CA PHE A 151 1.08 -4.17 17.35
C PHE A 151 1.52 -5.64 17.22
N SER A 152 2.49 -6.09 18.02
CA SER A 152 2.90 -7.49 18.03
C SER A 152 1.85 -8.43 18.63
N LEU A 153 0.97 -7.93 19.51
CA LEU A 153 -0.12 -8.70 20.11
C LEU A 153 -1.38 -8.68 19.25
N LEU A 154 -1.54 -7.67 18.40
CA LEU A 154 -2.67 -7.53 17.50
C LEU A 154 -2.44 -8.36 16.24
N THR A 155 -3.43 -9.18 15.89
CA THR A 155 -3.44 -9.90 14.62
C THR A 155 -4.06 -9.00 13.55
N PHE A 156 -3.23 -8.42 12.69
CA PHE A 156 -3.69 -7.70 11.50
C PHE A 156 -4.02 -8.73 10.40
N ALA A 157 -5.28 -9.19 10.36
CA ALA A 157 -5.77 -10.05 9.29
C ALA A 157 -6.01 -9.24 7.99
N PRO A 158 -5.57 -9.68 6.79
CA PRO A 158 -4.60 -10.72 6.50
C PRO A 158 -3.48 -10.21 5.56
N PHE A 159 -2.46 -9.55 6.12
CA PHE A 159 -1.26 -9.17 5.35
C PHE A 159 -0.24 -10.32 5.21
N ASN A 160 -0.48 -11.45 5.89
CA ASN A 160 0.36 -12.65 5.90
C ASN A 160 -0.30 -13.88 5.26
N LYS A 161 -1.52 -13.75 4.70
CA LYS A 161 -2.19 -14.85 3.99
C LYS A 161 -1.96 -14.70 2.50
N ASP A 162 -1.65 -15.80 1.84
CA ASP A 162 -1.52 -15.81 0.39
C ASP A 162 -2.91 -15.74 -0.25
N LEU A 163 -3.02 -15.26 -1.50
CA LEU A 163 -4.30 -15.25 -2.22
C LEU A 163 -4.92 -16.65 -2.28
N SER A 164 -4.09 -17.70 -2.22
CA SER A 164 -4.54 -19.09 -2.15
C SER A 164 -5.38 -19.43 -0.90
N ASP A 165 -5.27 -18.66 0.18
CA ASP A 165 -6.11 -18.79 1.39
C ASP A 165 -7.52 -18.21 1.20
N GLY A 166 -7.68 -17.33 0.21
CA GLY A 166 -8.97 -16.77 -0.21
C GLY A 166 -9.68 -17.59 -1.28
N THR A 167 -9.07 -18.66 -1.79
CA THR A 167 -9.65 -19.47 -2.87
C THR A 167 -10.83 -20.29 -2.41
N TYR A 168 -11.99 -20.08 -3.05
CA TYR A 168 -13.22 -20.84 -2.85
C TYR A 168 -13.23 -22.14 -3.65
N ALA A 169 -12.89 -22.06 -4.94
CA ALA A 169 -12.91 -23.21 -5.85
C ALA A 169 -11.71 -23.16 -6.80
N VAL A 170 -11.30 -24.33 -7.29
CA VAL A 170 -10.21 -24.49 -8.24
C VAL A 170 -10.66 -25.34 -9.43
N LYS A 171 -10.39 -24.87 -10.64
CA LYS A 171 -10.38 -25.67 -11.86
C LYS A 171 -8.93 -26.00 -12.19
N ASN A 172 -8.51 -27.23 -11.93
CA ASN A 172 -7.15 -27.68 -12.24
C ASN A 172 -7.04 -28.06 -13.72
N SER A 173 -5.92 -27.69 -14.35
CA SER A 173 -5.56 -28.14 -15.70
C SER A 173 -4.11 -28.60 -15.73
N GLU A 174 -3.81 -29.70 -16.44
CA GLU A 174 -2.46 -30.23 -16.55
C GLU A 174 -1.68 -29.41 -17.59
N GLY A 175 -0.77 -28.54 -17.13
CA GLY A 175 0.21 -27.85 -18.00
C GLY A 175 -0.15 -26.45 -18.47
N GLY A 176 -0.88 -25.67 -17.65
CA GLY A 176 -1.34 -24.32 -17.99
C GLY A 176 -0.80 -23.19 -17.12
N MET A 177 -1.12 -21.94 -17.51
CA MET A 177 -0.89 -20.76 -16.68
C MET A 177 -1.79 -20.78 -15.43
N GLU A 178 -1.28 -20.29 -14.29
CA GLU A 178 -2.07 -20.10 -13.08
C GLU A 178 -2.74 -18.73 -13.11
N LEU A 179 -4.07 -18.74 -13.01
CA LEU A 179 -4.94 -17.57 -13.07
C LEU A 179 -5.80 -17.48 -11.80
N THR A 180 -5.87 -16.31 -11.18
CA THR A 180 -6.74 -16.04 -10.03
C THR A 180 -7.79 -15.00 -10.38
N LEU A 181 -9.06 -15.36 -10.30
CA LEU A 181 -10.19 -14.46 -10.54
C LEU A 181 -10.76 -13.97 -9.22
N LEU A 182 -10.70 -12.66 -8.98
CA LEU A 182 -11.41 -11.98 -7.90
C LEU A 182 -12.79 -11.58 -8.39
N PHE A 183 -13.83 -12.07 -7.72
CA PHE A 183 -15.22 -11.94 -8.17
C PHE A 183 -16.21 -11.78 -7.02
N ASP A 184 -17.46 -11.43 -7.33
CA ASP A 184 -18.58 -11.38 -6.39
C ASP A 184 -19.78 -12.13 -6.97
N GLU A 185 -20.51 -12.86 -6.10
CA GLU A 185 -21.66 -13.70 -6.49
C GLU A 185 -22.79 -12.91 -7.18
N ASP A 186 -23.05 -11.69 -6.73
CA ASP A 186 -24.17 -10.87 -7.21
C ASP A 186 -23.76 -9.92 -8.35
N CYS A 187 -22.50 -9.95 -8.79
CA CYS A 187 -22.01 -9.10 -9.87
C CYS A 187 -22.29 -9.70 -11.27
N PRO A 188 -23.07 -9.02 -12.15
CA PRO A 188 -23.36 -9.51 -13.50
C PRO A 188 -22.11 -9.63 -14.38
N HIS A 189 -21.17 -8.69 -14.26
CA HIS A 189 -19.90 -8.70 -15.00
C HIS A 189 -19.00 -9.89 -14.62
N CYS A 190 -19.02 -10.30 -13.34
CA CYS A 190 -18.31 -11.48 -12.88
C CYS A 190 -18.89 -12.76 -13.48
N ARG A 191 -20.22 -12.85 -13.52
CA ARG A 191 -20.93 -14.00 -14.11
C ARG A 191 -20.63 -14.17 -15.59
N GLU A 192 -20.58 -13.07 -16.34
CA GLU A 192 -20.24 -13.10 -17.77
C GLU A 192 -18.83 -13.65 -18.00
N VAL A 193 -17.85 -13.19 -17.20
CA VAL A 193 -16.48 -13.72 -17.22
C VAL A 193 -16.48 -15.21 -16.85
N GLU A 194 -17.15 -15.62 -15.78
CA GLU A 194 -17.22 -17.01 -15.33
C GLU A 194 -17.79 -17.93 -16.40
N GLU A 195 -18.90 -17.55 -17.03
CA GLU A 195 -19.55 -18.32 -18.09
C GLU A 195 -18.65 -18.49 -19.33
N ALA A 196 -17.84 -17.48 -19.66
CA ALA A 196 -16.91 -17.53 -20.78
C ALA A 196 -15.67 -18.38 -20.49
N ILE A 197 -15.12 -18.33 -19.27
CA ILE A 197 -13.85 -19.02 -18.94
C ILE A 197 -14.03 -20.47 -18.46
N LEU A 198 -15.19 -20.82 -17.87
CA LEU A 198 -15.43 -22.17 -17.35
C LEU A 198 -15.30 -23.28 -18.40
N PRO A 199 -15.74 -23.09 -19.67
CA PRO A 199 -15.57 -24.10 -20.72
C PRO A 199 -14.13 -24.26 -21.24
N LEU A 200 -13.25 -23.27 -21.02
CA LEU A 200 -11.90 -23.27 -21.59
C LEU A 200 -10.96 -24.22 -20.83
N ASP A 201 -10.25 -25.06 -21.56
CA ASP A 201 -9.30 -26.03 -21.01
C ASP A 201 -7.88 -25.63 -21.39
N GLY A 202 -6.96 -25.57 -20.41
CA GLY A 202 -5.56 -25.18 -20.65
C GLY A 202 -4.96 -24.26 -19.60
N CYS A 203 -5.73 -23.82 -18.60
CA CYS A 203 -5.24 -23.01 -17.48
C CYS A 203 -5.80 -23.50 -16.15
N THR A 204 -5.02 -23.30 -15.08
CA THR A 204 -5.48 -23.54 -13.71
C THR A 204 -6.11 -22.26 -13.17
N LEU A 205 -7.40 -22.31 -12.88
CA LEU A 205 -8.19 -21.17 -12.45
C LEU A 205 -8.55 -21.29 -10.96
N TYR A 206 -8.17 -20.27 -10.19
CA TYR A 206 -8.52 -20.07 -8.79
C TYR A 206 -9.65 -19.04 -8.68
N PHE A 207 -10.79 -19.45 -8.13
CA PHE A 207 -11.95 -18.59 -7.93
C PHE A 207 -11.92 -18.02 -6.50
N ASN A 208 -11.75 -16.70 -6.39
CA ASN A 208 -11.49 -16.00 -5.15
C ASN A 208 -12.59 -14.94 -4.90
N PRO A 209 -13.66 -15.29 -4.15
CA PRO A 209 -14.76 -14.36 -3.90
C PRO A 209 -14.31 -13.22 -2.99
N VAL A 210 -14.76 -11.99 -3.26
CA VAL A 210 -14.49 -10.81 -2.41
C VAL A 210 -15.58 -10.57 -1.36
N SER A 211 -16.63 -11.39 -1.34
CA SER A 211 -17.73 -11.37 -0.39
C SER A 211 -18.13 -12.80 0.03
N PRO A 212 -18.95 -12.97 1.09
CA PRO A 212 -19.43 -14.29 1.48
C PRO A 212 -20.26 -14.95 0.37
N VAL A 213 -19.87 -16.15 -0.05
CA VAL A 213 -20.65 -16.95 -1.00
C VAL A 213 -21.82 -17.61 -0.26
N THR A 214 -23.05 -17.30 -0.67
CA THR A 214 -24.29 -17.76 -0.03
C THR A 214 -24.95 -18.91 -0.78
N ARG A 215 -24.71 -19.01 -2.10
CA ARG A 215 -25.23 -20.08 -2.94
C ARG A 215 -24.14 -21.06 -3.32
N GLU A 216 -24.56 -22.24 -3.75
CA GLU A 216 -23.62 -23.21 -4.26
C GLU A 216 -23.15 -22.81 -5.67
N LEU A 217 -21.94 -22.24 -5.76
CA LEU A 217 -21.30 -21.90 -7.02
C LEU A 217 -20.42 -23.05 -7.53
N PHE A 218 -20.20 -23.10 -8.85
CA PHE A 218 -19.32 -24.03 -9.55
C PHE A 218 -19.51 -25.52 -9.19
N PRO A 219 -20.65 -26.14 -9.57
CA PRO A 219 -20.87 -27.55 -9.33
C PRO A 219 -19.81 -28.39 -10.07
N GLY A 220 -19.18 -29.32 -9.36
CA GLY A 220 -18.18 -30.24 -9.92
C GLY A 220 -16.72 -29.75 -9.89
N LEU A 221 -16.44 -28.51 -9.47
CA LEU A 221 -15.07 -28.06 -9.19
C LEU A 221 -14.58 -28.49 -7.81
N GLU A 222 -13.25 -28.53 -7.63
CA GLU A 222 -12.63 -28.78 -6.33
C GLU A 222 -12.84 -27.56 -5.43
N LYS A 223 -13.70 -27.71 -4.41
CA LYS A 223 -14.00 -26.65 -3.45
C LYS A 223 -13.07 -26.74 -2.25
N ARG A 224 -12.58 -25.60 -1.78
CA ARG A 224 -11.89 -25.51 -0.50
C ARG A 224 -12.91 -25.32 0.62
N PRO A 225 -12.99 -26.23 1.60
CA PRO A 225 -14.03 -26.20 2.64
C PRO A 225 -13.87 -25.02 3.60
N VAL A 226 -12.69 -24.40 3.64
CA VAL A 226 -12.39 -23.22 4.44
C VAL A 226 -11.69 -22.22 3.53
N TYR A 227 -12.30 -21.06 3.32
CA TYR A 227 -11.74 -19.93 2.58
C TYR A 227 -12.03 -18.62 3.33
N ASP A 228 -11.18 -17.61 3.16
CA ASP A 228 -11.34 -16.30 3.79
C ASP A 228 -11.47 -15.20 2.73
N TYR A 229 -12.71 -14.82 2.38
CA TYR A 229 -12.98 -13.80 1.36
C TYR A 229 -12.37 -12.43 1.70
N ARG A 230 -12.10 -12.16 2.99
CA ARG A 230 -11.51 -10.89 3.43
C ARG A 230 -10.07 -10.73 2.93
N VAL A 231 -9.37 -11.84 2.65
CA VAL A 231 -8.06 -11.83 2.00
C VAL A 231 -8.14 -11.24 0.61
N ASN A 232 -9.13 -11.69 -0.16
CA ASN A 232 -9.36 -11.27 -1.54
C ASN A 232 -9.78 -9.80 -1.62
N PHE A 233 -10.73 -9.40 -0.77
CA PHE A 233 -11.17 -8.01 -0.67
C PHE A 233 -10.02 -7.07 -0.29
N SER A 234 -9.22 -7.45 0.72
CA SER A 234 -8.08 -6.66 1.16
C SER A 234 -7.00 -6.56 0.09
N ALA A 235 -6.72 -7.67 -0.63
CA ALA A 235 -5.77 -7.67 -1.72
C ALA A 235 -6.21 -6.76 -2.89
N ALA A 236 -7.49 -6.84 -3.29
CA ALA A 236 -8.04 -5.97 -4.33
C ALA A 236 -7.93 -4.49 -3.95
N SER A 237 -8.34 -4.16 -2.72
CA SER A 237 -8.27 -2.80 -2.17
C SER A 237 -6.84 -2.28 -2.09
N LEU A 238 -5.89 -3.12 -1.67
CA LEU A 238 -4.47 -2.77 -1.55
C LEU A 238 -3.82 -2.47 -2.90
N MET A 239 -4.23 -3.19 -3.94
CA MET A 239 -3.76 -2.94 -5.32
C MET A 239 -4.42 -1.71 -5.96
N GLY A 240 -5.30 -1.02 -5.23
CA GLY A 240 -5.98 0.18 -5.70
C GLY A 240 -7.15 -0.09 -6.64
N PHE A 241 -7.66 -1.33 -6.68
CA PHE A 241 -8.86 -1.64 -7.44
C PHE A 241 -10.10 -1.36 -6.59
N ASP A 242 -11.02 -0.61 -7.16
CA ASP A 242 -12.32 -0.26 -6.60
C ASP A 242 -13.47 -1.00 -7.32
N ARG A 243 -13.14 -1.82 -8.32
CA ARG A 243 -14.08 -2.58 -9.14
C ARG A 243 -13.64 -4.01 -9.41
N ILE A 244 -14.61 -4.87 -9.64
CA ILE A 244 -14.50 -6.29 -10.01
C ILE A 244 -15.30 -6.56 -11.28
N PRO A 245 -14.97 -7.58 -12.11
CA PRO A 245 -13.98 -8.64 -11.90
C PRO A 245 -12.52 -8.20 -12.10
N ILE A 246 -11.58 -8.88 -11.43
CA ILE A 246 -10.13 -8.71 -11.60
C ILE A 246 -9.49 -10.08 -11.82
N LEU A 247 -8.73 -10.23 -12.89
CA LEU A 247 -7.94 -11.43 -13.17
C LEU A 247 -6.46 -11.17 -12.88
N ILE A 248 -5.83 -12.07 -12.13
CA ILE A 248 -4.41 -12.03 -11.81
C ILE A 248 -3.75 -13.26 -12.43
N ALA A 249 -2.87 -13.03 -13.41
CA ALA A 249 -2.18 -14.07 -14.15
C ALA A 249 -0.73 -14.17 -13.66
N LYS A 250 -0.32 -15.37 -13.23
CA LYS A 250 1.05 -15.63 -12.75
C LYS A 250 1.98 -15.97 -13.92
N LYS A 251 2.99 -15.13 -14.16
CA LYS A 251 4.06 -15.33 -15.16
C LYS A 251 5.38 -15.67 -14.46
N ASP A 252 6.34 -16.24 -15.19
CA ASP A 252 7.68 -16.56 -14.68
C ASP A 252 8.44 -15.34 -14.12
N THR A 253 8.11 -14.14 -14.61
CA THR A 253 8.78 -12.87 -14.29
C THR A 253 7.94 -11.94 -13.40
N GLY A 254 6.72 -12.34 -12.99
CA GLY A 254 5.85 -11.50 -12.16
C GLY A 254 4.37 -11.86 -12.23
N ARG A 255 3.51 -10.91 -11.84
CA ARG A 255 2.05 -11.02 -11.96
C ARG A 255 1.56 -9.98 -12.96
N GLU A 256 0.69 -10.40 -13.86
CA GLU A 256 -0.06 -9.50 -14.75
C GLU A 256 -1.49 -9.40 -14.24
N ILE A 257 -2.04 -8.19 -14.24
CA ILE A 257 -3.39 -7.94 -13.74
C ILE A 257 -4.23 -7.41 -14.90
N VAL A 258 -5.37 -8.04 -15.14
CA VAL A 258 -6.31 -7.71 -16.21
C VAL A 258 -7.65 -7.37 -15.58
N THR A 259 -8.24 -6.26 -16.00
CA THR A 259 -9.52 -5.74 -15.49
C THR A 259 -10.48 -5.44 -16.64
N GLY A 260 -11.78 -5.47 -16.33
CA GLY A 260 -12.85 -5.31 -17.32
C GLY A 260 -13.27 -6.65 -17.93
N THR A 261 -14.57 -6.83 -18.09
CA THR A 261 -15.16 -8.09 -18.58
C THR A 261 -14.58 -8.51 -19.93
N SER A 262 -14.60 -7.61 -20.92
CA SER A 262 -14.17 -7.93 -22.29
C SER A 262 -12.69 -8.29 -22.34
N ASN A 263 -11.85 -7.50 -21.66
CA ASN A 263 -10.40 -7.72 -21.63
C ASN A 263 -10.02 -9.04 -20.95
N ILE A 264 -10.73 -9.41 -19.88
CA ILE A 264 -10.48 -10.66 -19.17
C ILE A 264 -10.82 -11.85 -20.08
N ILE A 265 -11.96 -11.80 -20.78
CA ILE A 265 -12.37 -12.86 -21.69
C ILE A 265 -11.35 -13.01 -22.82
N ASP A 266 -11.03 -11.92 -23.52
CA ASP A 266 -10.04 -11.92 -24.62
C ASP A 266 -8.67 -12.47 -24.17
N PHE A 267 -8.23 -12.08 -22.96
CA PHE A 267 -6.97 -12.54 -22.40
C PHE A 267 -6.96 -14.04 -22.12
N VAL A 268 -8.02 -14.56 -21.49
CA VAL A 268 -8.11 -15.99 -21.15
C VAL A 268 -8.29 -16.82 -22.41
N GLU A 269 -9.06 -16.38 -23.39
CA GLU A 269 -9.18 -17.06 -24.68
C GLU A 269 -7.83 -17.15 -25.41
N ALA A 270 -7.07 -16.05 -25.46
CA ALA A 270 -5.76 -16.03 -26.11
C ALA A 270 -4.71 -16.93 -25.41
N MET A 271 -4.77 -17.03 -24.08
CA MET A 271 -3.77 -17.75 -23.29
C MET A 271 -4.15 -19.21 -22.98
N CYS A 272 -5.44 -19.50 -22.89
CA CYS A 272 -5.98 -20.78 -22.43
C CYS A 272 -6.86 -21.47 -23.48
N GLY A 273 -7.27 -20.79 -24.57
CA GLY A 273 -8.21 -21.31 -25.57
C GLY A 273 -7.62 -22.33 -26.56
N GLY A 274 -6.31 -22.62 -26.49
CA GLY A 274 -5.71 -23.71 -27.26
C GLY A 274 -5.65 -23.51 -28.79
N GLU A 275 -6.05 -22.37 -29.33
CA GLU A 275 -5.77 -22.04 -30.73
C GLU A 275 -4.32 -21.57 -30.85
N GLU A 276 -3.43 -22.46 -31.28
CA GLU A 276 -2.20 -22.02 -31.93
C GLU A 276 -2.61 -21.05 -33.05
N PRO A 277 -2.04 -19.83 -33.14
CA PRO A 277 -2.27 -19.00 -34.29
C PRO A 277 -1.76 -19.80 -35.51
N MET A 278 -2.69 -20.29 -36.33
CA MET A 278 -2.38 -20.83 -37.64
C MET A 278 -1.75 -19.69 -38.44
N LEU A 279 -0.42 -19.63 -38.43
CA LEU A 279 0.36 -18.94 -39.43
C LEU A 279 0.13 -19.68 -40.75
N ASP A 280 -0.93 -19.30 -41.46
CA ASP A 280 -1.15 -19.66 -42.84
C ASP A 280 -0.07 -18.97 -43.70
N PHE A 281 1.05 -19.67 -43.89
CA PHE A 281 1.99 -19.40 -44.98
C PHE A 281 1.39 -19.94 -46.29
N GLY A 282 0.30 -19.32 -46.73
CA GLY A 282 -0.38 -19.58 -48.00
C GLY A 282 -0.48 -18.30 -48.82
N GLY A 283 0.44 -18.12 -49.76
CA GLY A 283 0.62 -16.87 -50.51
C GLY A 283 -0.61 -16.37 -51.28
N GLY A 284 -0.88 -15.07 -51.16
CA GLY A 284 -1.80 -14.32 -52.01
C GLY A 284 -1.61 -12.83 -51.79
N GLY A 285 -0.95 -12.15 -52.74
CA GLY A 285 -0.54 -10.76 -52.62
C GLY A 285 -1.69 -9.76 -52.47
N GLY A 286 -1.52 -8.83 -51.53
CA GLY A 286 -2.35 -7.64 -51.37
C GLY A 286 -1.71 -6.74 -50.33
N GLY A 287 -0.96 -5.73 -50.78
CA GLY A 287 -0.17 -4.87 -49.91
C GLY A 287 -1.02 -4.05 -48.93
N PHE A 288 -0.53 -3.90 -47.71
CA PHE A 288 -0.89 -2.79 -46.84
C PHE A 288 0.38 -2.19 -46.20
N SER A 289 0.48 -0.89 -46.35
CA SER A 289 1.57 0.00 -45.96
C SER A 289 1.81 0.04 -44.46
N GLY A 290 3.08 -0.04 -44.07
CA GLY A 290 3.53 0.14 -42.70
C GLY A 290 3.21 1.52 -42.12
N GLY A 291 2.66 1.52 -40.92
CA GLY A 291 2.63 2.65 -40.00
C GLY A 291 3.23 2.20 -38.67
N ALA A 292 4.30 2.84 -38.26
CA ALA A 292 5.06 2.53 -37.06
C ALA A 292 4.21 2.74 -35.78
N SER A 293 4.23 1.75 -34.89
CA SER A 293 3.76 1.90 -33.51
C SER A 293 4.76 2.76 -32.71
N PRO A 294 4.32 3.79 -31.98
CA PRO A 294 4.99 4.22 -30.77
C PRO A 294 4.42 3.46 -29.56
N ALA A 295 5.35 3.11 -28.68
CA ALA A 295 5.15 2.44 -27.41
C ALA A 295 4.21 3.18 -26.44
N GLY A 296 3.60 2.41 -25.53
CA GLY A 296 3.25 2.85 -24.18
C GLY A 296 1.95 3.64 -24.07
N GLY A 297 0.81 2.98 -24.25
CA GLY A 297 -0.49 3.49 -23.82
C GLY A 297 -1.03 2.61 -22.69
N LEU A 298 -1.05 3.12 -21.47
CA LEU A 298 -1.91 2.62 -20.41
C LEU A 298 -3.36 2.85 -20.88
N PHE A 299 -4.03 1.81 -21.36
CA PHE A 299 -5.43 1.90 -21.76
C PHE A 299 -6.26 1.98 -20.47
N THR A 300 -6.90 3.13 -20.22
CA THR A 300 -7.99 3.26 -19.25
C THR A 300 -9.21 2.52 -19.81
N PRO A 301 -9.76 1.51 -19.11
CA PRO A 301 -10.99 0.84 -19.54
C PRO A 301 -12.16 1.83 -19.55
N PRO A 302 -13.18 1.62 -20.39
CA PRO A 302 -14.42 2.38 -20.33
C PRO A 302 -15.14 2.14 -18.98
N ASP A 303 -15.79 3.19 -18.46
CA ASP A 303 -16.30 3.33 -17.08
C ASP A 303 -17.44 2.35 -16.68
N ASP A 304 -17.77 1.38 -17.52
CA ASP A 304 -18.99 0.56 -17.48
C ASP A 304 -18.79 -0.96 -17.37
N GLU A 305 -17.55 -1.47 -17.36
CA GLU A 305 -17.27 -2.92 -17.31
C GLU A 305 -16.89 -3.46 -15.91
N GLY A 306 -17.64 -3.12 -14.85
CA GLY A 306 -17.38 -3.70 -13.52
C GLY A 306 -18.31 -3.23 -12.40
N CYS A 307 -18.48 -4.08 -11.39
CA CYS A 307 -19.20 -3.78 -10.16
C CYS A 307 -18.27 -3.11 -9.15
N GLY A 308 -18.76 -2.11 -8.42
CA GLY A 308 -18.00 -1.51 -7.32
C GLY A 308 -17.72 -2.53 -6.20
N LEU A 309 -16.51 -2.50 -5.65
CA LEU A 309 -16.16 -3.22 -4.44
C LEU A 309 -16.91 -2.60 -3.26
N VAL A 310 -18.03 -3.20 -2.87
CA VAL A 310 -18.80 -2.76 -1.71
C VAL A 310 -18.06 -3.19 -0.46
N ALA A 311 -17.64 -2.22 0.35
CA ALA A 311 -17.07 -2.50 1.66
C ALA A 311 -18.07 -3.32 2.49
N ASP A 312 -17.57 -4.38 3.12
CA ASP A 312 -18.33 -5.23 4.03
C ASP A 312 -19.15 -4.36 5.01
N PRO A 313 -20.48 -4.52 5.08
CA PRO A 313 -21.32 -3.76 6.01
C PRO A 313 -20.93 -3.98 7.48
N ASP A 314 -20.20 -5.04 7.81
CA ASP A 314 -19.67 -5.31 9.16
C ASP A 314 -18.33 -4.59 9.45
N CYS A 315 -17.78 -3.84 8.50
CA CYS A 315 -16.56 -3.03 8.68
C CYS A 315 -16.83 -1.54 8.97
N VAL A 316 -18.08 -1.18 9.28
CA VAL A 316 -18.45 0.17 9.76
C VAL A 316 -18.78 0.13 11.25
N GLU A 317 -17.75 -0.04 12.10
CA GLU A 317 -17.72 0.45 13.49
C GLU A 317 -16.33 0.95 13.88
#